data_AF-A0A2G8S010-F1
#
_entry.id   AF-A0A2G8S010-F1
#
_cell.length_a   1.000
_cell.length_b   1.000
_cell.length_c   1.000
_cell.angle_alpha   90.00
_cell.angle_beta   90.00
_cell.angle_gamma   90.00
#
_symmetry.space_group_name_H-M   'P 1'
#
loop_
_entity.id
_entity.type
_entity.pdbx_description
1 polymer ?
#
loop_
_entity_poly.entity_id
_entity_poly.type
_entity_poly.pdbx_seq_one_letter_code
_entity_poly.pdbx_strand_id
1 'polypeptide(L)' 'MCGRKMRVTYGKKSITVTCPGCAVGSLDLTPTAFQQFAALGVGVGRLHGIKWTLL' A
#
# COMPACT_ATOMS: atom_id res chain seq x y z
N MET A 1 -3.14 2.21 13.39
CA MET A 1 -3.19 0.77 13.07
C MET A 1 -1.79 0.20 12.84
N CYS A 2 -0.83 0.54 13.70
CA CYS A 2 0.57 0.12 13.54
C CYS A 2 0.73 -1.37 13.85
N GLY A 3 1.54 -2.10 13.08
CA GLY A 3 1.86 -3.51 13.32
C GLY A 3 0.79 -4.53 12.94
N ARG A 4 -0.37 -4.10 12.40
CA ARG A 4 -1.41 -5.02 11.91
C ARG A 4 -1.18 -5.40 10.45
N LYS A 5 -1.56 -6.62 10.09
CA LYS A 5 -1.54 -7.09 8.69
C LYS A 5 -2.75 -6.53 7.95
N MET A 6 -2.52 -6.17 6.70
CA MET A 6 -3.52 -5.60 5.81
C MET A 6 -3.35 -6.17 4.42
N ARG A 7 -4.47 -6.47 3.77
CA ARG A 7 -4.47 -6.76 2.34
C ARG A 7 -4.71 -5.46 1.59
N VAL A 8 -3.79 -5.11 0.71
CA VAL A 8 -3.87 -3.93 -0.15
C VAL A 8 -4.14 -4.40 -1.57
N THR A 9 -5.10 -3.78 -2.23
CA THR A 9 -5.52 -4.11 -3.59
C THR A 9 -5.47 -2.86 -4.47
N TYR A 10 -4.76 -2.96 -5.58
CA TYR A 10 -4.66 -1.93 -6.60
C TYR A 10 -4.92 -2.56 -7.98
N GLY A 11 -6.01 -2.15 -8.63
CA GLY A 11 -6.49 -2.79 -9.84
C GLY A 11 -6.74 -4.28 -9.64
N LYS A 12 -6.02 -5.14 -10.39
CA LYS A 12 -6.11 -6.61 -10.30
C LYS A 12 -5.09 -7.24 -9.35
N LYS A 13 -4.18 -6.45 -8.76
CA LYS A 13 -3.10 -6.94 -7.90
C LYS A 13 -3.49 -6.78 -6.43
N SER A 14 -3.13 -7.77 -5.61
CA SER A 14 -3.30 -7.69 -4.15
C SER A 14 -2.05 -8.22 -3.45
N ILE A 15 -1.60 -7.51 -2.41
CA ILE A 15 -0.49 -7.93 -1.57
C ILE A 15 -0.88 -7.82 -0.09
N THR A 16 -0.21 -8.60 0.76
CA THR A 16 -0.35 -8.47 2.21
C THR A 16 0.85 -7.73 2.76
N VAL A 17 0.60 -6.66 3.50
CA VAL A 17 1.64 -5.86 4.16
C VAL A 17 1.34 -5.71 5.64
N THR A 18 2.37 -5.60 6.45
CA THR A 18 2.23 -5.12 7.83
C THR A 18 2.29 -3.60 7.78
N CYS A 19 1.29 -2.91 8.34
CA CYS A 19 1.26 -1.44 8.31
C CYS A 19 2.42 -0.86 9.14
N PRO A 20 3.40 -0.18 8.50
CA PRO A 20 4.51 0.46 9.22
C PRO A 20 4.08 1.82 9.81
N GLY A 21 3.12 2.48 9.16
CA GLY A 21 2.47 3.70 9.60
C GLY A 21 1.20 3.89 8.76
N CYS A 22 0.05 4.05 9.43
CA CYS A 22 -1.23 4.28 8.77
C CYS A 22 -1.77 5.59 9.31
N ALA A 23 -1.64 6.67 8.54
CA ALA A 23 -2.44 7.86 8.76
C ALA A 23 -3.86 7.60 8.26
N VAL A 24 -4.85 8.27 8.85
CA VAL A 24 -6.25 8.06 8.47
C VAL A 24 -6.41 8.46 7.00
N GLY A 25 -6.76 7.48 6.16
CA GLY A 25 -6.92 7.68 4.71
C GLY A 25 -5.65 7.56 3.87
N SER A 26 -4.47 7.25 4.46
CA SER A 26 -3.26 6.95 3.69
C SER A 26 -2.47 5.77 4.26
N LEU A 27 -1.93 4.99 3.33
CA LEU A 27 -1.06 3.86 3.63
C LEU A 27 0.29 4.10 2.98
N ASP A 28 1.32 4.20 3.81
CA ASP A 28 2.70 4.33 3.34
C ASP A 28 3.31 2.94 3.22
N LEU A 29 3.52 2.52 1.97
CA LEU A 29 4.14 1.25 1.64
C LEU A 29 5.65 1.40 1.63
N THR A 30 6.38 0.32 1.99
CA THR A 30 7.81 0.27 1.71
C THR A 30 8.05 0.33 0.20
N PRO A 31 9.21 0.83 -0.27
CA PRO A 31 9.52 0.88 -1.70
C PRO A 31 9.36 -0.48 -2.40
N THR A 32 9.76 -1.57 -1.73
CA THR A 32 9.62 -2.95 -2.23
C THR A 32 8.17 -3.40 -2.38
N ALA A 33 7.28 -3.02 -1.46
CA ALA A 33 5.86 -3.32 -1.54
C ALA A 33 5.17 -2.45 -2.61
N PHE A 34 5.57 -1.17 -2.72
CA PHE A 34 5.07 -0.27 -3.75
C PHE A 34 5.42 -0.74 -5.16
N GLN A 35 6.64 -1.26 -5.37
CA GLN A 35 7.11 -1.84 -6.63
C GLN A 35 6.22 -2.98 -7.16
N GLN A 36 5.49 -3.68 -6.29
CA GLN A 36 4.53 -4.71 -6.71
C GLN A 36 3.37 -4.11 -7.51
N PHE A 37 3.00 -2.87 -7.20
CA PHE A 37 1.89 -2.15 -7.83
C PHE A 37 2.35 -1.25 -8.97
N ALA A 38 3.40 -0.46 -8.78
CA ALA A 38 3.92 0.48 -9.77
C ALA A 38 5.45 0.63 -9.66
N ALA A 39 6.12 0.93 -10.78
CA ALA A 39 7.56 1.19 -10.76
C ALA A 39 7.89 2.42 -9.90
N LEU A 40 9.01 2.37 -9.17
CA LEU A 40 9.53 3.55 -8.47
C LEU A 40 10.06 4.52 -9.52
N GLY A 41 9.39 5.66 -9.69
CA GLY A 41 9.75 6.66 -10.68
C GLY A 41 9.18 8.03 -10.34
N VAL A 42 9.80 9.06 -10.91
CA VAL A 42 9.37 10.45 -10.77
C VAL A 42 7.94 10.60 -11.31
N GLY A 43 6.99 10.93 -10.44
CA GLY A 43 5.58 11.18 -10.80
C GLY A 43 4.56 10.17 -10.26
N VAL A 44 4.98 8.98 -9.78
CA VAL A 44 4.07 7.96 -9.21
C VAL A 44 4.41 7.72 -7.73
N GLY A 45 4.62 8.79 -6.96
CA GLY A 45 4.89 8.68 -5.52
C GLY A 45 3.66 8.27 -4.69
N ARG A 46 2.46 8.37 -5.28
CA ARG A 46 1.19 8.07 -4.62
C ARG A 46 0.21 7.42 -5.59
N LEU A 47 -0.35 6.29 -5.19
CA LEU A 47 -1.45 5.65 -5.91
C LEU A 47 -2.78 6.12 -5.32
N HIS A 48 -3.73 6.43 -6.21
CA HIS A 48 -5.10 6.80 -5.83
C HIS A 48 -6.06 5.65 -6.14
N GLY A 49 -7.14 5.49 -5.36
CA GLY A 49 -8.12 4.42 -5.56
C GLY A 49 -7.67 3.03 -5.06
N ILE A 50 -6.63 2.98 -4.23
CA ILE A 50 -6.22 1.76 -3.52
C ILE A 50 -7.32 1.36 -2.53
N LYS A 51 -7.59 0.06 -2.43
CA LYS A 51 -8.46 -0.52 -1.41
C LYS A 51 -7.61 -1.28 -0.42
N TRP A 52 -7.91 -1.19 0.87
CA TRP A 52 -7.26 -2.02 1.88
C TRP A 52 -8.25 -2.55 2.91
N THR A 53 -7.97 -3.76 3.38
CA THR A 53 -8.75 -4.42 4.42
C THR A 53 -7.80 -4.95 5.49
N LEU A 54 -8.13 -4.70 6.75
CA LEU A 54 -7.46 -5.30 7.89
C LEU A 54 -7.69 -6.82 7.91
N LEU A 55 -6.63 -7.57 8.17
CA LEU A 55 -6.67 -9.01 8.39
C LEU A 55 -6.68 -9.35 9.88
#